data_AF-A0A1S1YAS4-F1
#
_entry.id   AF-A0A1S1YAS4-F1
#
_cell.length_a   1.000
_cell.length_b   1.000
_cell.length_c   1.000
_cell.angle_alpha   90.00
_cell.angle_beta   90.00
_cell.angle_gamma   90.00
#
_symmetry.space_group_name_H-M   'P 1'
#
loop_
_entity.id
_entity.type
_entity.pdbx_description
1 polymer ?
#
loop_
_entity_poly.entity_id
_entity_poly.type
_entity_poly.pdbx_seq_one_letter_code
_entity_poly.pdbx_strand_id
1 'polypeptide(L)'
;MSQPILERSRTDDTQHGGGCPFHAGVTETPEPAELRQDDLLFLPMHKRTIAQYVTNESGATELRLYYEDKEISFDEPELFAFGENLAKQASFPAKSATGWGQGYDWPVVKDLLEELILQGILQTTNPAPAPKMAQTGANHLLPTAPGQSPRTWFECEAIMAELTGRPVELGYLELMIPVFRVAHIAMDNEGRQVGESNVFPKPLRVEVPTEWTTCPYPGSRYQNERPMNLTALKSMGQHWLPAMAALLQIREAYLRRFPEARAGWTVGHLERLSALVLAVPAYQLMKTAPRVANGELHPVLSSMYRVTDGVRMTTHQMLFLPVVETTLAPDAPMTAQGIYDYAERNYVFQSAHGVCAGPRKMIEEFLGVLVDGTTLAGMDDVPQAPEVAAALDALPAALDYGLYGLQAHAIAFSVWPLMSRHYEELWTILDTWPNVDSERFNAFKALVQTQIKQLQSKSLIASEAWRADREKVYADMYQKTCEGLGLTANADSLAERIAPPALSAYHRIAEAQLRGILSTQFGRPAYEAAAFERLIRCLMKYFRREQGILAAAEQTQQAINRLLGRPQPEREFSAADLNIYNLLLGEVQRIPHIGEVFEQLFHVEIRVTKSNIDIREHG
;
A
#
# COMPACT_ATOMS: atom_id res chain seq x y z
N MET A 1 -5.53 1.47 -0.42
CA MET A 1 -4.82 0.19 -0.50
C MET A 1 -3.89 0.18 -1.70
N SER A 2 -2.67 0.72 -1.54
CA SER A 2 -1.59 0.43 -2.46
C SER A 2 -1.27 -1.05 -2.29
N GLN A 3 -1.78 -1.94 -3.14
CA GLN A 3 -1.18 -3.26 -3.26
C GLN A 3 0.22 -3.03 -3.86
N PRO A 4 1.32 -3.29 -3.16
CA PRO A 4 2.50 -3.72 -3.87
C PRO A 4 2.07 -4.98 -4.62
N ILE A 5 2.14 -4.97 -5.94
CA ILE A 5 2.05 -6.19 -6.75
C ILE A 5 3.29 -7.00 -6.39
N LEU A 6 3.20 -7.71 -5.27
CA LEU A 6 4.04 -8.84 -4.93
C LEU A 6 3.36 -10.05 -5.57
N GLU A 7 3.40 -10.12 -6.90
CA GLU A 7 3.34 -11.40 -7.59
C GLU A 7 4.60 -12.18 -7.19
N ARG A 8 4.57 -12.82 -6.02
CA ARG A 8 5.39 -14.00 -5.82
C ARG A 8 4.70 -15.08 -6.64
N SER A 9 5.30 -15.44 -7.78
CA SER A 9 4.94 -16.66 -8.48
C SER A 9 5.21 -17.83 -7.53
N ARG A 10 4.18 -18.26 -6.79
CA ARG A 10 4.14 -19.63 -6.28
C ARG A 10 4.01 -20.51 -7.51
N THR A 11 5.12 -21.08 -7.95
CA THR A 11 5.09 -22.28 -8.77
C THR A 11 4.54 -23.40 -7.89
N ASP A 12 3.23 -23.60 -7.95
CA ASP A 12 2.57 -24.82 -7.48
C ASP A 12 2.97 -25.96 -8.42
N ASP A 13 4.09 -26.64 -8.13
CA ASP A 13 4.35 -27.96 -8.72
C ASP A 13 3.62 -29.01 -7.88
N THR A 14 2.32 -29.18 -8.17
CA THR A 14 1.58 -30.38 -7.80
C THR A 14 1.65 -31.41 -8.93
N GLN A 15 2.46 -32.44 -8.68
CA GLN A 15 2.43 -33.80 -9.25
C GLN A 15 1.44 -34.05 -10.39
N HIS A 16 1.96 -34.23 -11.61
CA HIS A 16 1.38 -35.15 -12.59
C HIS A 16 2.48 -36.11 -13.09
N GLY A 17 2.34 -37.38 -12.72
CA GLY A 17 3.14 -38.47 -13.25
C GLY A 17 2.76 -38.77 -14.69
N GLY A 18 3.76 -38.78 -15.58
CA GLY A 18 3.67 -39.21 -16.96
C GLY A 18 5.07 -39.30 -17.55
N GLY A 19 5.62 -40.51 -17.62
CA GLY A 19 7.01 -40.76 -17.97
C GLY A 19 7.42 -40.29 -19.36
N CYS A 20 8.59 -39.67 -19.46
CA CYS A 20 9.29 -39.37 -20.71
C CYS A 20 10.43 -40.39 -20.93
N PRO A 21 10.54 -41.01 -22.11
CA PRO A 21 11.49 -42.09 -22.37
C PRO A 21 12.83 -41.53 -22.85
N PHE A 22 13.61 -40.94 -21.95
CA PHE A 22 15.00 -40.53 -22.24
C PHE A 22 15.99 -40.82 -21.09
N HIS A 23 15.69 -41.82 -20.27
CA HIS A 23 16.67 -42.40 -19.34
C HIS A 23 17.40 -43.58 -20.00
N ALA A 24 18.41 -43.25 -20.80
CA ALA A 24 19.48 -44.18 -21.15
C ALA A 24 20.80 -43.42 -21.10
N GLY A 25 21.49 -43.49 -19.96
CA GLY A 25 22.79 -42.86 -19.73
C GLY A 25 22.84 -41.91 -18.53
N VAL A 26 22.39 -42.34 -17.35
CA VAL A 26 22.76 -41.66 -16.10
C VAL A 26 24.15 -42.15 -15.74
N THR A 27 25.17 -41.44 -16.20
CA THR A 27 26.47 -41.41 -15.53
C THR A 27 26.27 -40.76 -14.16
N GLU A 28 26.70 -41.47 -13.13
CA GLU A 28 26.95 -41.05 -11.75
C GLU A 28 26.87 -39.53 -11.54
N THR A 29 25.88 -39.07 -10.78
CA THR A 29 25.97 -37.77 -10.08
C THR A 29 27.24 -37.83 -9.24
N PRO A 30 28.25 -36.99 -9.50
CA PRO A 30 29.47 -37.00 -8.70
C PRO A 30 29.09 -36.69 -7.25
N GLU A 31 29.59 -37.49 -6.31
CA GLU A 31 29.53 -37.12 -4.89
C GLU A 31 30.09 -35.71 -4.74
N PRO A 32 29.45 -34.82 -3.95
CA PRO A 32 29.98 -33.49 -3.72
C PRO A 32 31.39 -33.65 -3.15
N ALA A 33 32.39 -33.05 -3.82
CA ALA A 33 33.75 -33.05 -3.32
C ALA A 33 33.76 -32.46 -1.90
N GLU A 34 34.32 -33.21 -0.95
CA GLU A 34 34.42 -32.79 0.45
C GLU A 34 35.07 -31.40 0.57
N LEU A 35 34.43 -30.47 1.30
CA LEU A 35 34.93 -29.11 1.47
C LEU A 35 36.28 -29.11 2.20
N ARG A 36 37.31 -28.57 1.56
CA ARG A 36 38.66 -28.45 2.11
C ARG A 36 38.89 -27.07 2.72
N GLN A 37 39.82 -27.00 3.67
CA GLN A 37 40.20 -25.75 4.35
C GLN A 37 40.63 -24.63 3.39
N ASP A 38 41.34 -24.98 2.33
CA ASP A 38 41.89 -24.01 1.39
C ASP A 38 40.95 -23.73 0.20
N ASP A 39 39.77 -24.34 0.16
CA ASP A 39 38.80 -24.08 -0.90
C ASP A 39 38.33 -22.63 -0.84
N LEU A 40 38.30 -21.98 -1.99
CA LEU A 40 37.85 -20.60 -2.13
C LEU A 40 36.33 -20.60 -2.35
N LEU A 41 35.61 -20.00 -1.42
CA LEU A 41 34.16 -19.86 -1.48
C LEU A 41 33.78 -18.47 -1.94
N PHE A 42 32.68 -18.39 -2.69
CA PHE A 42 32.13 -17.16 -3.24
C PHE A 42 30.70 -16.99 -2.77
N LEU A 43 30.35 -15.76 -2.39
CA LEU A 43 28.97 -15.34 -2.18
C LEU A 43 28.55 -14.50 -3.40
N PRO A 44 27.85 -15.09 -4.38
CA PRO A 44 27.40 -14.36 -5.56
C PRO A 44 26.60 -13.13 -5.12
N MET A 45 26.77 -12.02 -5.83
CA MET A 45 26.03 -10.79 -5.52
C MET A 45 26.07 -10.37 -4.05
N HIS A 46 27.13 -10.65 -3.28
CA HIS A 46 27.22 -10.41 -1.82
C HIS A 46 26.71 -9.04 -1.33
N LYS A 47 26.81 -7.99 -2.16
CA LYS A 47 26.27 -6.66 -1.84
C LYS A 47 24.74 -6.62 -1.76
N ARG A 48 24.03 -7.69 -2.14
CA ARG A 48 22.59 -7.90 -1.90
C ARG A 48 22.29 -8.39 -0.49
N THR A 49 23.28 -8.95 0.21
CA THR A 49 23.08 -9.49 1.56
C THR A 49 22.87 -8.36 2.55
N ILE A 50 21.79 -8.47 3.33
CA ILE A 50 21.39 -7.49 4.34
C ILE A 50 21.49 -8.16 5.69
N ALA A 51 22.38 -7.67 6.55
CA ALA A 51 22.55 -8.17 7.91
C ALA A 51 21.81 -7.26 8.89
N GLN A 52 20.92 -7.84 9.70
CA GLN A 52 20.12 -7.12 10.69
C GLN A 52 20.02 -7.90 11.99
N TYR A 53 20.13 -7.19 13.10
CA TYR A 53 19.76 -7.71 14.41
C TYR A 53 18.25 -7.55 14.61
N VAL A 54 17.59 -8.63 14.98
CA VAL A 54 16.16 -8.64 15.29
C VAL A 54 15.93 -9.22 16.68
N THR A 55 14.81 -8.86 17.29
CA THR A 55 14.36 -9.50 18.53
C THR A 55 13.36 -10.59 18.15
N ASN A 56 13.64 -11.83 18.55
CA ASN A 56 12.76 -12.96 18.27
C ASN A 56 11.54 -12.99 19.22
N GLU A 57 10.65 -13.97 19.03
CA GLU A 57 9.42 -14.10 19.83
C GLU A 57 9.67 -14.35 21.33
N SER A 58 10.85 -14.87 21.70
CA SER A 58 11.25 -15.08 23.10
C SER A 58 11.92 -13.85 23.72
N GLY A 59 12.08 -12.76 22.97
CA GLY A 59 12.73 -11.53 23.42
C GLY A 59 14.26 -11.57 23.33
N ALA A 60 14.85 -12.62 22.76
CA ALA A 60 16.29 -12.73 22.55
C ALA A 60 16.72 -12.05 21.23
N THR A 61 17.96 -11.57 21.20
CA THR A 61 18.58 -11.02 20.00
C THR A 61 18.96 -12.16 19.05
N GLU A 62 18.69 -11.97 17.77
CA GLU A 62 19.03 -12.87 16.67
C GLU A 62 19.69 -12.04 15.56
N LEU A 63 20.71 -12.58 14.89
CA LEU A 63 21.24 -11.99 13.66
C LEU A 63 20.58 -12.68 12.47
N ARG A 64 19.98 -11.89 11.57
CA ARG A 64 19.40 -12.37 10.31
C ARG A 64 20.14 -11.81 9.12
N LEU A 65 20.41 -12.68 8.15
CA LEU A 65 20.87 -12.30 6.82
C LEU A 65 19.74 -12.53 5.81
N TYR A 66 19.36 -11.48 5.10
CA TYR A 66 18.44 -11.56 3.98
C TYR A 66 19.24 -11.58 2.68
N TYR A 67 19.10 -12.63 1.88
CA TYR A 67 19.77 -12.80 0.60
C TYR A 67 18.80 -13.40 -0.41
N GLU A 68 18.35 -12.58 -1.36
CA GLU A 68 17.35 -12.96 -2.36
C GLU A 68 16.07 -13.50 -1.70
N ASP A 69 15.59 -14.67 -2.09
CA ASP A 69 14.43 -15.31 -1.49
C ASP A 69 14.74 -16.07 -0.19
N LYS A 70 15.98 -15.98 0.33
CA LYS A 70 16.45 -16.73 1.50
C LYS A 70 16.66 -15.82 2.71
N GLU A 71 16.35 -16.39 3.87
CA GLU A 71 16.60 -15.83 5.19
C GLU A 71 17.50 -16.81 5.95
N ILE A 72 18.60 -16.32 6.49
CA ILE A 72 19.56 -17.10 7.29
C ILE A 72 19.53 -16.53 8.70
N SER A 73 19.20 -17.38 9.65
CA SER A 73 19.04 -17.03 11.07
C SER A 73 20.20 -17.57 11.88
N PHE A 74 20.77 -16.70 12.72
CA PHE A 74 21.71 -17.07 13.77
C PHE A 74 21.08 -16.68 15.10
N ASP A 75 20.68 -17.66 15.90
CA ASP A 75 20.14 -17.47 17.25
C ASP A 75 21.23 -17.64 18.33
N GLU A 76 22.40 -18.18 17.98
CA GLU A 76 23.56 -18.26 18.86
C GLU A 76 24.44 -16.98 18.79
N PRO A 77 24.57 -16.20 19.89
CA PRO A 77 25.36 -14.96 19.89
C PRO A 77 26.82 -15.15 19.49
N GLU A 78 27.40 -16.32 19.77
CA GLU A 78 28.75 -16.69 19.35
C GLU A 78 28.91 -16.74 17.82
N LEU A 79 27.85 -16.98 17.05
CA LEU A 79 27.87 -17.04 15.59
C LEU A 79 27.55 -15.70 14.91
N PHE A 80 27.20 -14.65 15.66
CA PHE A 80 26.88 -13.34 15.07
C PHE A 80 28.06 -12.78 14.27
N ALA A 81 29.28 -12.89 14.82
CA ALA A 81 30.47 -12.44 14.12
C ALA A 81 30.72 -13.24 12.83
N PHE A 82 30.36 -14.52 12.79
CA PHE A 82 30.40 -15.32 11.56
C PHE A 82 29.43 -14.75 10.51
N GLY A 83 28.15 -14.57 10.86
CA GLY A 83 27.14 -14.04 9.95
C GLY A 83 27.45 -12.63 9.43
N GLU A 84 27.94 -11.74 10.30
CA GLU A 84 28.36 -10.39 9.89
C GLU A 84 29.51 -10.42 8.89
N ASN A 85 30.51 -11.29 9.09
CA ASN A 85 31.65 -11.41 8.20
C ASN A 85 31.28 -12.08 6.89
N LEU A 86 30.35 -13.05 6.91
CA LEU A 86 29.80 -13.67 5.71
C LEU A 86 29.18 -12.62 4.78
N ALA A 87 28.35 -11.72 5.33
CA ALA A 87 27.70 -10.66 4.56
C ALA A 87 28.68 -9.60 3.99
N LYS A 88 29.87 -9.47 4.57
CA LYS A 88 30.87 -8.46 4.17
C LYS A 88 31.80 -8.96 3.04
N GLN A 89 31.81 -10.25 2.73
CA GLN A 89 32.82 -10.85 1.86
C GLN A 89 32.23 -11.36 0.55
N ALA A 90 32.83 -10.94 -0.56
CA ALA A 90 32.50 -11.46 -1.89
C ALA A 90 33.04 -12.89 -2.09
N SER A 91 34.21 -13.16 -1.53
CA SER A 91 34.92 -14.43 -1.62
C SER A 91 35.90 -14.56 -0.46
N PHE A 92 36.12 -15.78 0.02
CA PHE A 92 37.01 -16.05 1.14
C PHE A 92 37.49 -17.51 1.13
N PRO A 93 38.73 -17.80 1.57
CA PRO A 93 39.16 -19.18 1.82
C PRO A 93 38.31 -19.77 2.95
N ALA A 94 37.81 -21.00 2.82
CA ALA A 94 36.89 -21.60 3.80
C ALA A 94 37.44 -21.56 5.23
N LYS A 95 38.74 -21.86 5.41
CA LYS A 95 39.43 -21.78 6.72
C LYS A 95 39.42 -20.40 7.35
N SER A 96 39.36 -19.32 6.58
CA SER A 96 39.36 -17.97 7.15
C SER A 96 38.15 -17.71 8.05
N ALA A 97 37.04 -18.42 7.81
CA ALA A 97 35.83 -18.29 8.60
C ALA A 97 35.98 -18.77 10.05
N THR A 98 36.97 -19.61 10.36
CA THR A 98 37.29 -20.00 11.75
C THR A 98 37.76 -18.82 12.59
N GLY A 99 38.29 -17.76 11.95
CA GLY A 99 38.81 -16.57 12.62
C GLY A 99 37.84 -15.40 12.69
N TRP A 100 36.58 -15.54 12.25
CA TRP A 100 35.63 -14.42 12.17
C TRP A 100 35.03 -14.01 13.52
N GLY A 101 35.08 -14.89 14.52
CA GLY A 101 34.61 -14.63 15.88
C GLY A 101 35.68 -14.94 16.93
N GLN A 102 35.29 -15.62 18.01
CA GLN A 102 36.18 -15.97 19.13
C GLN A 102 37.15 -17.14 18.84
N GLY A 103 37.24 -17.57 17.58
CA GLY A 103 37.94 -18.78 17.16
C GLY A 103 37.00 -19.99 17.18
N TYR A 104 36.52 -20.37 16.00
CA TYR A 104 35.62 -21.51 15.83
C TYR A 104 36.40 -22.78 15.47
N ASP A 105 35.91 -23.93 15.94
CA ASP A 105 36.44 -25.22 15.53
C ASP A 105 36.11 -25.51 14.06
N TRP A 106 37.10 -26.03 13.32
CA TRP A 106 36.95 -26.30 11.88
C TRP A 106 35.74 -27.20 11.55
N PRO A 107 35.44 -28.29 12.27
CA PRO A 107 34.24 -29.09 11.98
C PRO A 107 32.94 -28.27 12.02
N VAL A 108 32.77 -27.38 13.01
CA VAL A 108 31.58 -26.53 13.13
C VAL A 108 31.45 -25.57 11.94
N VAL A 109 32.56 -24.92 11.58
CA VAL A 109 32.59 -24.01 10.42
C VAL A 109 32.37 -24.77 9.12
N LYS A 110 32.94 -25.97 8.99
CA LYS A 110 32.78 -26.82 7.81
C LYS A 110 31.30 -27.16 7.61
N ASP A 111 30.62 -27.63 8.65
CA ASP A 111 29.20 -27.99 8.57
C ASP A 111 28.33 -26.78 8.16
N LEU A 112 28.58 -25.59 8.75
CA LEU A 112 27.88 -24.35 8.37
C LEU A 112 28.12 -23.97 6.90
N LEU A 113 29.37 -24.05 6.43
CA LEU A 113 29.70 -23.69 5.05
C LEU A 113 29.13 -24.70 4.05
N GLU A 114 29.15 -26.00 4.37
CA GLU A 114 28.55 -27.06 3.55
C GLU A 114 27.03 -26.87 3.43
N GLU A 115 26.34 -26.49 4.51
CA GLU A 115 24.92 -26.14 4.47
C GLU A 115 24.66 -24.92 3.57
N LEU A 116 25.46 -23.85 3.70
CA LEU A 116 25.33 -22.67 2.85
C LEU A 116 25.58 -22.98 1.36
N ILE A 117 26.47 -23.93 1.05
CA ILE A 117 26.71 -24.41 -0.31
C ILE A 117 25.52 -25.25 -0.79
N LEU A 118 25.00 -26.15 0.04
CA LEU A 118 23.85 -27.01 -0.26
C LEU A 118 22.61 -26.17 -0.58
N GLN A 119 22.38 -25.12 0.20
CA GLN A 119 21.31 -24.17 -0.03
C GLN A 119 21.58 -23.24 -1.22
N GLY A 120 22.73 -23.33 -1.90
CA GLY A 120 23.10 -22.49 -3.04
C GLY A 120 23.33 -21.02 -2.69
N ILE A 121 23.66 -20.72 -1.44
CA ILE A 121 24.04 -19.37 -0.97
C ILE A 121 25.53 -19.13 -1.28
N LEU A 122 26.37 -20.13 -1.01
CA LEU A 122 27.78 -20.12 -1.36
C LEU A 122 28.07 -20.99 -2.58
N GLN A 123 29.12 -20.63 -3.33
CA GLN A 123 29.60 -21.37 -4.49
C GLN A 123 31.10 -21.65 -4.36
N THR A 124 31.54 -22.82 -4.80
CA THR A 124 32.97 -23.21 -4.88
C THR A 124 33.65 -22.76 -6.18
N THR A 125 32.88 -22.19 -7.11
CA THR A 125 33.37 -21.64 -8.37
C THR A 125 33.09 -20.15 -8.42
N ASN A 126 34.01 -19.40 -9.04
CA ASN A 126 33.86 -17.96 -9.16
C ASN A 126 32.65 -17.63 -10.05
N PRO A 127 31.60 -16.97 -9.53
CA PRO A 127 30.43 -16.64 -10.32
C PRO A 127 30.80 -15.64 -11.43
N ALA A 128 30.23 -15.85 -12.62
CA ALA A 128 30.37 -14.86 -13.69
C ALA A 128 29.78 -13.51 -13.24
N PRO A 129 30.42 -12.38 -13.57
CA PRO A 129 29.85 -11.08 -13.25
C PRO A 129 28.49 -10.92 -13.92
N ALA A 130 27.49 -10.42 -13.17
CA ALA A 130 26.17 -10.19 -13.74
C ALA A 130 26.27 -9.23 -14.94
N PRO A 131 25.54 -9.51 -16.03
CA PRO A 131 25.55 -8.63 -17.19
C PRO A 131 25.01 -7.25 -16.78
N LYS A 132 25.81 -6.20 -16.99
CA LYS A 132 25.34 -4.83 -16.80
C LYS A 132 24.34 -4.51 -17.89
N MET A 133 23.15 -4.02 -17.54
CA MET A 133 22.26 -3.43 -18.54
C MET A 133 22.99 -2.25 -19.19
N ALA A 134 23.03 -2.23 -20.51
CA ALA A 134 23.45 -1.03 -21.25
C ALA A 134 22.49 0.12 -20.89
N GLN A 135 23.03 1.32 -20.71
CA GLN A 135 22.22 2.55 -20.60
C GLN A 135 21.42 2.69 -21.89
N THR A 136 20.18 2.24 -21.85
CA THR A 136 19.26 2.27 -22.98
C THR A 136 18.11 3.18 -22.57
N GLY A 137 17.71 4.09 -23.47
CA GLY A 137 16.60 5.02 -23.22
C GLY A 137 15.23 4.36 -23.11
N ALA A 138 15.15 3.03 -23.28
CA ALA A 138 13.91 2.26 -23.19
C ALA A 138 14.06 1.18 -22.10
N ASN A 139 13.29 1.31 -21.02
CA ASN A 139 13.11 0.22 -20.08
C ASN A 139 12.07 -0.75 -20.67
N HIS A 140 12.52 -1.94 -21.09
CA HIS A 140 11.64 -2.98 -21.61
C HIS A 140 10.66 -3.55 -20.55
N LEU A 141 10.85 -3.23 -19.26
CA LEU A 141 10.03 -3.75 -18.16
C LEU A 141 8.90 -2.82 -17.70
N LEU A 142 8.97 -1.52 -18.02
CA LEU A 142 7.84 -0.62 -17.83
C LEU A 142 6.91 -0.75 -19.04
N PRO A 143 5.64 -1.12 -18.86
CA PRO A 143 4.67 -1.11 -19.94
C PRO A 143 4.59 0.30 -20.55
N THR A 144 4.26 0.40 -21.83
CA THR A 144 3.92 1.69 -22.44
C THR A 144 2.85 2.41 -21.61
N ALA A 145 3.05 3.71 -21.39
CA ALA A 145 2.12 4.54 -20.67
C ALA A 145 0.79 4.61 -21.44
N PRO A 146 -0.34 4.27 -20.81
CA PRO A 146 -1.63 4.26 -21.48
C PRO A 146 -2.17 5.67 -21.77
N GLY A 147 -1.76 6.66 -20.97
CA GLY A 147 -2.23 8.04 -21.10
C GLY A 147 -1.62 8.74 -22.32
N GLN A 148 -2.46 9.39 -23.10
CA GLN A 148 -2.05 10.11 -24.32
C GLN A 148 -1.52 11.52 -24.03
N SER A 149 -2.03 12.16 -22.97
CA SER A 149 -1.64 13.52 -22.58
C SER A 149 -1.82 13.72 -21.08
N PRO A 150 -1.07 14.65 -20.46
CA PRO A 150 -1.27 15.00 -19.06
C PRO A 150 -2.71 15.46 -18.79
N ARG A 151 -3.29 15.01 -17.67
CA ARG A 151 -4.65 15.34 -17.23
C ARG A 151 -4.62 16.08 -15.89
N THR A 152 -5.73 16.72 -15.54
CA THR A 152 -5.91 17.32 -14.22
C THR A 152 -7.22 16.89 -13.58
N TRP A 153 -7.29 16.85 -12.25
CA TRP A 153 -8.52 16.54 -11.53
C TRP A 153 -9.64 17.56 -11.75
N PHE A 154 -9.36 18.73 -12.32
CA PHE A 154 -10.45 19.61 -12.78
C PHE A 154 -11.30 19.02 -13.91
N GLU A 155 -10.85 17.90 -14.49
CA GLU A 155 -11.59 17.07 -15.42
C GLU A 155 -12.18 15.80 -14.74
N CYS A 156 -12.36 15.82 -13.40
CA CYS A 156 -12.72 14.65 -12.59
C CYS A 156 -13.88 13.85 -13.17
N GLU A 157 -14.99 14.50 -13.53
CA GLU A 157 -16.17 13.79 -14.06
C GLU A 157 -15.87 13.04 -15.34
N ALA A 158 -15.15 13.67 -16.27
CA ALA A 158 -14.76 13.06 -17.54
C ALA A 158 -13.78 11.90 -17.31
N ILE A 159 -12.80 12.08 -16.41
CA ILE A 159 -11.85 11.03 -16.03
C ILE A 159 -12.58 9.84 -15.40
N MET A 160 -13.50 10.06 -14.46
CA MET A 160 -14.21 8.98 -13.78
C MET A 160 -15.15 8.25 -14.75
N ALA A 161 -15.83 8.97 -15.63
CA ALA A 161 -16.65 8.37 -16.69
C ALA A 161 -15.81 7.49 -17.63
N GLU A 162 -14.64 7.99 -18.07
CA GLU A 162 -13.71 7.27 -18.95
C GLU A 162 -13.17 6.00 -18.29
N LEU A 163 -12.72 6.09 -17.03
CA LEU A 163 -12.01 4.99 -16.37
C LEU A 163 -12.92 3.97 -15.69
N THR A 164 -14.13 4.38 -15.28
CA THR A 164 -15.01 3.54 -14.45
C THR A 164 -16.43 3.41 -14.99
N GLY A 165 -16.76 4.11 -16.09
CA GLY A 165 -18.12 4.19 -16.61
C GLY A 165 -19.07 5.05 -15.76
N ARG A 166 -18.57 5.70 -14.71
CA ARG A 166 -19.38 6.48 -13.76
C ARG A 166 -18.85 7.91 -13.60
N PRO A 167 -19.58 8.94 -14.05
CA PRO A 167 -19.18 10.32 -13.80
C PRO A 167 -19.34 10.68 -12.32
N VAL A 168 -18.32 11.31 -11.73
CA VAL A 168 -18.36 11.82 -10.35
C VAL A 168 -17.78 13.22 -10.28
N GLU A 169 -18.55 14.13 -9.66
CA GLU A 169 -18.19 15.53 -9.47
C GLU A 169 -16.86 15.66 -8.69
N LEU A 170 -16.05 16.65 -9.08
CA LEU A 170 -14.77 16.97 -8.42
C LEU A 170 -14.93 17.17 -6.91
N GLY A 171 -16.09 17.65 -6.46
CA GLY A 171 -16.38 17.85 -5.05
C GLY A 171 -16.43 16.57 -4.22
N TYR A 172 -16.23 15.37 -4.81
CA TYR A 172 -16.09 14.09 -4.10
C TYR A 172 -14.71 13.42 -4.27
N LEU A 173 -13.73 14.12 -4.88
CA LEU A 173 -12.44 13.53 -5.26
C LEU A 173 -11.75 12.80 -4.10
N GLU A 174 -11.66 13.40 -2.93
CA GLU A 174 -10.90 12.86 -1.79
C GLU A 174 -11.56 11.63 -1.14
N LEU A 175 -12.83 11.33 -1.46
CA LEU A 175 -13.48 10.08 -1.08
C LEU A 175 -13.04 8.89 -1.96
N MET A 176 -12.67 9.17 -3.21
CA MET A 176 -12.27 8.17 -4.20
C MET A 176 -10.76 8.06 -4.34
N ILE A 177 -10.04 9.18 -4.20
CA ILE A 177 -8.59 9.28 -4.34
C ILE A 177 -8.02 9.69 -2.98
N PRO A 178 -7.29 8.80 -2.27
CA PRO A 178 -6.66 9.17 -1.02
C PRO A 178 -5.79 10.43 -1.18
N VAL A 179 -5.80 11.33 -0.20
CA VAL A 179 -5.14 12.64 -0.30
C VAL A 179 -3.67 12.55 -0.69
N PHE A 180 -2.98 11.53 -0.20
CA PHE A 180 -1.59 11.19 -0.52
C PHE A 180 -1.39 10.57 -1.91
N ARG A 181 -2.39 10.62 -2.79
CA ARG A 181 -2.31 10.24 -4.21
C ARG A 181 -2.82 11.32 -5.15
N VAL A 182 -3.47 12.37 -4.63
CA VAL A 182 -4.11 13.41 -5.44
C VAL A 182 -3.10 14.09 -6.38
N ALA A 183 -1.87 14.31 -5.93
CA ALA A 183 -0.85 14.95 -6.76
C ALA A 183 -0.30 14.04 -7.87
N HIS A 184 -0.50 12.71 -7.85
CA HIS A 184 0.23 11.75 -8.70
C HIS A 184 0.21 12.11 -10.19
N ILE A 185 -0.97 12.47 -10.71
CA ILE A 185 -1.18 12.68 -12.14
C ILE A 185 -0.61 14.02 -12.63
N ALA A 186 -0.35 14.95 -11.72
CA ALA A 186 0.09 16.29 -12.05
C ALA A 186 1.53 16.29 -12.57
N MET A 187 1.81 17.18 -13.50
CA MET A 187 3.14 17.48 -14.01
C MET A 187 3.78 18.58 -13.15
N ASP A 188 5.06 18.42 -12.85
CA ASP A 188 5.91 19.52 -12.41
C ASP A 188 6.42 20.34 -13.60
N ASN A 189 7.09 21.46 -13.31
CA ASN A 189 7.62 22.36 -14.34
C ASN A 189 8.87 21.81 -15.06
N GLU A 190 9.38 20.65 -14.65
CA GLU A 190 10.38 19.87 -15.39
C GLU A 190 9.75 18.87 -16.35
N GLY A 191 8.42 18.87 -16.47
CA GLY A 191 7.69 17.99 -17.37
C GLY A 191 7.67 16.54 -16.89
N ARG A 192 7.69 16.30 -15.58
CA ARG A 192 7.58 14.96 -14.99
C ARG A 192 6.31 14.84 -14.15
N GLN A 193 5.68 13.67 -14.18
CA GLN A 193 4.56 13.40 -13.26
C GLN A 193 5.07 13.29 -11.81
N VAL A 194 4.35 13.87 -10.86
CA VAL A 194 4.70 13.79 -9.43
C VAL A 194 4.76 12.33 -8.97
N GLY A 195 3.82 11.49 -9.41
CA GLY A 195 3.78 10.07 -9.10
C GLY A 195 4.82 9.20 -9.83
N GLU A 196 5.57 9.75 -10.79
CA GLU A 196 6.57 9.01 -11.57
C GLU A 196 6.02 7.70 -12.17
N SER A 197 6.68 6.56 -11.93
CA SER A 197 6.20 5.24 -12.34
C SER A 197 4.98 4.75 -11.54
N ASN A 198 4.68 5.40 -10.41
CA ASN A 198 3.62 5.03 -9.47
C ASN A 198 2.36 5.89 -9.64
N VAL A 199 2.20 6.57 -10.78
CA VAL A 199 1.01 7.37 -11.07
C VAL A 199 -0.27 6.56 -10.84
N PHE A 200 -1.17 7.12 -10.05
CA PHE A 200 -2.46 6.54 -9.75
C PHE A 200 -3.59 7.51 -10.13
N PRO A 201 -4.63 7.03 -10.81
CA PRO A 201 -4.80 5.69 -11.39
C PRO A 201 -3.84 5.43 -12.57
N LYS A 202 -3.43 4.17 -12.74
CA LYS A 202 -2.43 3.74 -13.75
C LYS A 202 -2.76 4.19 -15.19
N PRO A 203 -4.03 4.20 -15.64
CA PRO A 203 -4.42 4.74 -16.94
C PRO A 203 -4.02 6.20 -17.22
N LEU A 204 -3.77 7.00 -16.18
CA LEU A 204 -3.39 8.42 -16.33
C LEU A 204 -1.88 8.66 -16.36
N ARG A 205 -1.08 7.59 -16.33
CA ARG A 205 0.36 7.70 -16.54
C ARG A 205 0.64 8.05 -18.00
N VAL A 206 1.50 9.05 -18.23
CA VAL A 206 1.98 9.43 -19.57
C VAL A 206 3.44 9.03 -19.74
N GLU A 207 3.90 8.95 -21.00
CA GLU A 207 5.30 8.70 -21.30
C GLU A 207 6.15 9.94 -21.00
N VAL A 208 7.27 9.73 -20.30
CA VAL A 208 8.23 10.78 -19.98
C VAL A 208 9.63 10.25 -20.32
N PRO A 209 10.42 10.97 -21.14
CA PRO A 209 11.80 10.56 -21.44
C PRO A 209 12.58 10.30 -20.15
N THR A 210 13.09 9.07 -20.02
CA THR A 210 13.72 8.60 -18.79
C THR A 210 14.95 7.75 -19.11
N GLU A 211 16.07 8.11 -18.48
CA GLU A 211 17.28 7.30 -18.47
C GLU A 211 17.17 6.23 -17.39
N TRP A 212 17.31 4.98 -17.80
CA TRP A 212 17.26 3.81 -16.94
C TRP A 212 18.64 3.17 -16.81
N THR A 213 18.96 2.68 -15.63
CA THR A 213 20.22 1.97 -15.38
C THR A 213 20.04 0.92 -14.29
N THR A 214 20.90 -0.09 -14.29
CA THR A 214 21.02 -1.01 -13.15
C THR A 214 21.43 -0.24 -11.88
N CYS A 215 20.83 -0.60 -10.75
CA CYS A 215 21.15 0.00 -9.46
C CYS A 215 22.54 -0.46 -8.96
N PRO A 216 23.48 0.46 -8.65
CA PRO A 216 24.81 0.13 -8.15
C PRO A 216 24.90 0.06 -6.63
N TYR A 217 23.84 0.44 -5.91
CA TYR A 217 23.85 0.59 -4.46
C TYR A 217 23.67 -0.77 -3.76
N PRO A 218 24.44 -1.09 -2.71
CA PRO A 218 24.22 -2.27 -1.87
C PRO A 218 22.80 -2.33 -1.30
N GLY A 219 22.39 -3.52 -0.88
CA GLY A 219 21.07 -3.85 -0.36
C GLY A 219 20.22 -4.60 -1.38
N SER A 220 18.93 -4.73 -1.06
CA SER A 220 17.93 -5.52 -1.82
C SER A 220 17.86 -5.19 -3.33
N ARG A 221 18.32 -4.01 -3.73
CA ARG A 221 18.27 -3.47 -5.09
C ARG A 221 19.59 -3.59 -5.85
N TYR A 222 20.67 -4.06 -5.23
CA TYR A 222 21.99 -4.13 -5.88
C TYR A 222 21.96 -5.02 -7.12
N GLN A 223 22.31 -4.44 -8.26
CA GLN A 223 22.30 -5.10 -9.56
C GLN A 223 20.99 -5.87 -9.85
N ASN A 224 19.85 -5.34 -9.39
CA ASN A 224 18.55 -5.93 -9.69
C ASN A 224 18.27 -5.89 -11.19
N GLU A 225 17.55 -6.89 -11.70
CA GLU A 225 17.11 -6.96 -13.10
C GLU A 225 16.19 -5.80 -13.46
N ARG A 226 15.40 -5.33 -12.47
CA ARG A 226 14.57 -4.14 -12.61
C ARG A 226 15.44 -2.88 -12.45
N PRO A 227 15.41 -1.93 -13.40
CA PRO A 227 16.30 -0.78 -13.36
C PRO A 227 15.82 0.28 -12.36
N MET A 228 16.72 1.21 -12.04
CA MET A 228 16.40 2.44 -11.33
C MET A 228 16.22 3.61 -12.31
N ASN A 229 15.39 4.58 -11.94
CA ASN A 229 15.16 5.81 -12.69
C ASN A 229 16.29 6.82 -12.42
N LEU A 230 17.26 6.91 -13.33
CA LEU A 230 18.43 7.80 -13.18
C LEU A 230 18.06 9.26 -13.37
N THR A 231 17.11 9.56 -14.27
CA THR A 231 16.65 10.94 -14.51
C THR A 231 16.00 11.53 -13.26
N ALA A 232 15.12 10.78 -12.59
CA ALA A 232 14.51 11.22 -11.34
C ALA A 232 15.54 11.42 -10.23
N LEU A 233 16.57 10.56 -10.14
CA LEU A 233 17.67 10.75 -9.18
C LEU A 233 18.46 12.03 -9.45
N LYS A 234 18.76 12.34 -10.73
CA LYS A 234 19.46 13.57 -11.11
C LYS A 234 18.65 14.82 -10.74
N SER A 235 17.35 14.84 -11.05
CA SER A 235 16.44 15.93 -10.66
C SER A 235 16.37 16.07 -9.13
N MET A 236 16.16 14.97 -8.39
CA MET A 236 16.18 14.97 -6.93
C MET A 236 17.48 15.56 -6.36
N GLY A 237 18.64 15.21 -6.92
CA GLY A 237 19.93 15.73 -6.50
C GLY A 237 20.07 17.24 -6.67
N GLN A 238 19.44 17.83 -7.69
CA GLN A 238 19.43 19.29 -7.92
C GLN A 238 18.61 20.03 -6.87
N HIS A 239 17.51 19.42 -6.40
CA HIS A 239 16.54 20.04 -5.49
C HIS A 239 16.68 19.59 -4.03
N TRP A 240 17.71 18.79 -3.70
CA TRP A 240 17.82 18.08 -2.43
C TRP A 240 17.80 19.00 -1.20
N LEU A 241 18.75 19.93 -1.11
CA LEU A 241 18.85 20.83 0.05
C LEU A 241 17.60 21.71 0.24
N PRO A 242 17.04 22.37 -0.81
CA PRO A 242 15.79 23.10 -0.64
C PRO A 242 14.60 22.22 -0.22
N ALA A 243 14.53 20.98 -0.72
CA ALA A 243 13.49 20.03 -0.31
C ALA A 243 13.62 19.63 1.16
N MET A 244 14.84 19.38 1.64
CA MET A 244 15.07 19.05 3.06
C MET A 244 14.80 20.26 3.97
N ALA A 245 15.11 21.48 3.54
CA ALA A 245 14.77 22.70 4.27
C ALA A 245 13.25 22.89 4.40
N ALA A 246 12.50 22.68 3.31
CA ALA A 246 11.04 22.72 3.34
C ALA A 246 10.47 21.61 4.24
N LEU A 247 11.06 20.41 4.20
CA LEU A 247 10.63 19.28 5.00
C LEU A 247 10.75 19.54 6.51
N LEU A 248 11.83 20.19 6.97
CA LEU A 248 11.98 20.59 8.37
C LEU A 248 10.87 21.54 8.82
N GLN A 249 10.49 22.51 7.98
CA GLN A 249 9.41 23.44 8.31
C GLN A 249 8.06 22.72 8.43
N ILE A 250 7.80 21.74 7.55
CA ILE A 250 6.60 20.90 7.62
C ILE A 250 6.62 20.03 8.88
N ARG A 251 7.75 19.42 9.21
CA ARG A 251 7.94 18.64 10.44
C ARG A 251 7.66 19.48 11.69
N GLU A 252 8.19 20.69 11.78
CA GLU A 252 7.93 21.56 12.93
C GLU A 252 6.46 22.02 13.00
N ALA A 253 5.81 22.24 11.85
CA ALA A 253 4.37 22.49 11.83
C ALA A 253 3.55 21.28 12.29
N TYR A 254 3.95 20.07 11.94
CA TYR A 254 3.36 18.82 12.43
C TYR A 254 3.53 18.70 13.95
N LEU A 255 4.74 18.87 14.47
CA LEU A 255 5.03 18.74 15.90
C LEU A 255 4.38 19.81 16.78
N ARG A 256 3.94 20.94 16.20
CA ARG A 256 3.08 21.90 16.90
C ARG A 256 1.65 21.38 17.10
N ARG A 257 1.16 20.53 16.20
CA ARG A 257 -0.17 19.89 16.29
C ARG A 257 -0.14 18.58 17.07
N PHE A 258 0.98 17.87 17.02
CA PHE A 258 1.20 16.57 17.67
C PHE A 258 2.46 16.62 18.54
N PRO A 259 2.44 17.37 19.67
CA PRO A 259 3.62 17.55 20.51
C PRO A 259 4.11 16.25 21.15
N GLU A 260 3.25 15.25 21.32
CA GLU A 260 3.59 13.95 21.88
C GLU A 260 4.64 13.20 21.04
N ALA A 261 4.68 13.44 19.73
CA ALA A 261 5.66 12.81 18.84
C ALA A 261 7.11 13.25 19.14
N ARG A 262 7.32 14.36 19.87
CA ARG A 262 8.66 14.78 20.33
C ARG A 262 9.25 13.81 21.36
N ALA A 263 8.43 13.07 22.10
CA ALA A 263 8.89 12.10 23.09
C ALA A 263 9.27 10.75 22.45
N GLY A 264 8.82 10.50 21.23
CA GLY A 264 9.06 9.28 20.50
C GLY A 264 8.13 9.16 19.30
N TRP A 265 8.68 8.75 18.16
CA TRP A 265 7.88 8.50 16.97
C TRP A 265 7.21 7.14 17.05
N THR A 266 6.01 7.06 16.49
CA THR A 266 5.29 5.81 16.27
C THR A 266 5.03 5.62 14.79
N VAL A 267 4.65 4.41 14.37
CA VAL A 267 4.28 4.16 12.97
C VAL A 267 3.12 5.06 12.53
N GLY A 268 2.12 5.26 13.39
CA GLY A 268 0.99 6.16 13.13
C GLY A 268 1.39 7.63 13.00
N HIS A 269 2.36 8.10 13.80
CA HIS A 269 2.90 9.46 13.62
C HIS A 269 3.58 9.64 12.26
N LEU A 270 4.37 8.67 11.84
CA LEU A 270 5.16 8.75 10.61
C LEU A 270 4.30 8.56 9.36
N GLU A 271 3.26 7.71 9.42
CA GLU A 271 2.25 7.61 8.36
C GLU A 271 1.54 8.95 8.14
N ARG A 272 1.08 9.56 9.24
CA ARG A 272 0.36 10.84 9.21
C ARG A 272 1.26 11.97 8.72
N LEU A 273 2.45 12.15 9.30
CA LEU A 273 3.40 13.17 8.87
C LEU A 273 3.71 13.02 7.38
N SER A 274 3.98 11.79 6.92
CA SER A 274 4.26 11.55 5.50
C SER A 274 3.08 11.93 4.62
N ALA A 275 1.85 11.52 4.96
CA ALA A 275 0.66 11.92 4.22
C ALA A 275 0.43 13.45 4.19
N LEU A 276 0.74 14.16 5.28
CA LEU A 276 0.64 15.62 5.33
C LEU A 276 1.70 16.33 4.49
N VAL A 277 2.93 15.81 4.42
CA VAL A 277 3.95 16.31 3.48
C VAL A 277 3.46 16.15 2.04
N LEU A 278 2.87 15.00 1.69
CA LEU A 278 2.29 14.75 0.37
C LEU A 278 1.08 15.65 0.08
N ALA A 279 0.33 16.04 1.11
CA ALA A 279 -0.81 16.95 0.98
C ALA A 279 -0.40 18.40 0.64
N VAL A 280 0.85 18.82 0.94
CA VAL A 280 1.32 20.18 0.64
C VAL A 280 1.25 20.51 -0.86
N PRO A 281 1.91 19.78 -1.77
CA PRO A 281 1.74 20.02 -3.20
C PRO A 281 0.32 19.76 -3.69
N ALA A 282 -0.37 18.75 -3.15
CA ALA A 282 -1.75 18.46 -3.54
C ALA A 282 -2.68 19.66 -3.25
N TYR A 283 -2.54 20.31 -2.09
CA TYR A 283 -3.29 21.50 -1.73
C TYR A 283 -3.04 22.66 -2.73
N GLN A 284 -1.79 22.89 -3.13
CA GLN A 284 -1.45 23.93 -4.10
C GLN A 284 -2.09 23.71 -5.48
N LEU A 285 -2.18 22.44 -5.90
CA LEU A 285 -2.80 22.04 -7.15
C LEU A 285 -4.33 22.10 -7.11
N MET A 286 -4.93 21.91 -5.93
CA MET A 286 -6.36 21.67 -5.78
C MET A 286 -7.20 22.83 -5.26
N LYS A 287 -6.60 23.84 -4.60
CA LYS A 287 -7.32 25.06 -4.22
C LYS A 287 -7.75 25.84 -5.46
N THR A 288 -8.83 26.62 -5.35
CA THR A 288 -9.36 27.38 -6.49
C THR A 288 -8.62 28.70 -6.75
N ALA A 289 -8.11 29.37 -5.71
CA ALA A 289 -7.31 30.58 -5.87
C ALA A 289 -6.40 30.88 -4.66
N PRO A 290 -5.13 31.33 -4.86
CA PRO A 290 -4.37 31.20 -6.11
C PRO A 290 -3.93 29.74 -6.31
N ARG A 291 -4.29 29.13 -7.44
CA ARG A 291 -3.98 27.74 -7.79
C ARG A 291 -2.68 27.64 -8.59
N VAL A 292 -1.90 26.60 -8.35
CA VAL A 292 -0.77 26.21 -9.22
C VAL A 292 -1.31 25.38 -10.39
N ALA A 293 -1.06 25.80 -11.63
CA ALA A 293 -1.53 25.05 -12.79
C ALA A 293 -0.76 23.74 -12.98
N ASN A 294 -1.36 22.80 -13.71
CA ASN A 294 -0.68 21.55 -14.06
C ASN A 294 0.53 21.85 -14.95
N GLY A 295 1.71 21.37 -14.58
CA GLY A 295 2.97 21.71 -15.24
C GLY A 295 3.67 22.95 -14.67
N GLU A 296 3.11 23.60 -13.65
CA GLU A 296 3.76 24.76 -12.97
C GLU A 296 4.21 24.42 -11.55
N LEU A 297 3.98 23.19 -11.06
CA LEU A 297 4.44 22.78 -9.74
C LEU A 297 5.96 22.82 -9.66
N HIS A 298 6.49 23.51 -8.65
CA HIS A 298 7.94 23.64 -8.47
C HIS A 298 8.58 22.27 -8.15
N PRO A 299 9.74 21.91 -8.74
CA PRO A 299 10.33 20.57 -8.60
C PRO A 299 10.77 20.22 -7.18
N VAL A 300 11.06 21.21 -6.34
CA VAL A 300 11.28 21.02 -4.89
C VAL A 300 10.07 20.31 -4.24
N LEU A 301 8.84 20.72 -4.59
CA LEU A 301 7.63 20.15 -4.03
C LEU A 301 7.35 18.75 -4.59
N SER A 302 7.57 18.53 -5.90
CA SER A 302 7.42 17.19 -6.51
C SER A 302 8.51 16.21 -6.06
N SER A 303 9.74 16.68 -5.87
CA SER A 303 10.85 15.88 -5.34
C SER A 303 10.60 15.50 -3.89
N MET A 304 10.24 16.45 -3.03
CA MET A 304 9.82 16.17 -1.65
C MET A 304 8.69 15.15 -1.61
N TYR A 305 7.69 15.27 -2.49
CA TYR A 305 6.61 14.29 -2.60
C TYR A 305 7.14 12.88 -2.88
N ARG A 306 7.96 12.71 -3.93
CA ARG A 306 8.44 11.40 -4.39
C ARG A 306 9.20 10.64 -3.30
N VAL A 307 10.10 11.33 -2.59
CA VAL A 307 10.90 10.69 -1.52
C VAL A 307 10.04 10.37 -0.30
N THR A 308 9.10 11.25 0.07
CA THR A 308 8.21 11.02 1.22
C THR A 308 7.16 9.94 0.96
N ASP A 309 6.70 9.75 -0.28
CA ASP A 309 5.76 8.67 -0.60
C ASP A 309 6.39 7.29 -0.34
N GLY A 310 7.71 7.16 -0.43
CA GLY A 310 8.43 5.95 0.02
C GLY A 310 8.20 5.62 1.50
N VAL A 311 8.29 6.61 2.39
CA VAL A 311 8.02 6.40 3.83
C VAL A 311 6.55 6.16 4.10
N ARG A 312 5.66 6.88 3.40
CA ARG A 312 4.22 6.60 3.48
C ARG A 312 3.91 5.18 3.01
N MET A 313 4.54 4.70 1.92
CA MET A 313 4.42 3.31 1.46
C MET A 313 4.82 2.36 2.58
N THR A 314 6.04 2.49 3.10
CA THR A 314 6.59 1.64 4.15
C THR A 314 5.71 1.59 5.40
N THR A 315 5.33 2.75 5.95
CA THR A 315 4.47 2.82 7.14
C THR A 315 3.07 2.28 6.88
N HIS A 316 2.51 2.47 5.68
CA HIS A 316 1.23 1.85 5.30
C HIS A 316 1.35 0.32 5.18
N GLN A 317 2.48 -0.22 4.72
CA GLN A 317 2.69 -1.67 4.74
C GLN A 317 2.72 -2.20 6.17
N MET A 318 3.48 -1.55 7.06
CA MET A 318 3.53 -1.89 8.48
C MET A 318 2.13 -1.92 9.13
N LEU A 319 1.26 -0.96 8.81
CA LEU A 319 -0.06 -0.84 9.43
C LEU A 319 -1.11 -1.78 8.80
N PHE A 320 -0.99 -2.12 7.51
CA PHE A 320 -2.10 -2.71 6.76
C PHE A 320 -1.79 -4.02 6.02
N LEU A 321 -0.54 -4.45 5.86
CA LEU A 321 -0.19 -5.59 5.00
C LEU A 321 0.44 -6.75 5.79
N PRO A 322 -0.35 -7.77 6.18
CA PRO A 322 0.14 -8.93 6.93
C PRO A 322 0.72 -10.02 6.00
N VAL A 323 1.59 -9.65 5.05
CA VAL A 323 2.09 -10.58 4.00
C VAL A 323 3.43 -11.22 4.37
N VAL A 324 4.37 -10.40 4.82
CA VAL A 324 5.74 -10.84 5.16
C VAL A 324 5.94 -10.79 6.67
N GLU A 325 5.48 -9.71 7.30
CA GLU A 325 5.50 -9.52 8.75
C GLU A 325 4.07 -9.25 9.27
N THR A 326 3.85 -9.52 10.55
CA THR A 326 2.64 -9.10 11.26
C THR A 326 2.50 -7.59 11.21
N THR A 327 1.26 -7.11 11.06
CA THR A 327 0.98 -5.66 11.09
C THR A 327 1.28 -5.07 12.47
N LEU A 328 1.81 -3.85 12.48
CA LEU A 328 2.07 -3.08 13.69
C LEU A 328 0.85 -2.25 14.08
N ALA A 329 0.67 -2.05 15.39
CA ALA A 329 -0.30 -1.10 15.90
C ALA A 329 0.16 0.36 15.63
N PRO A 330 -0.77 1.34 15.51
CA PRO A 330 -0.41 2.74 15.26
C PRO A 330 0.52 3.37 16.30
N ASP A 331 0.48 2.90 17.55
CA ASP A 331 1.30 3.35 18.67
C ASP A 331 2.64 2.60 18.79
N ALA A 332 2.91 1.64 17.91
CA ALA A 332 4.19 0.93 17.89
C ALA A 332 5.35 1.93 17.69
N PRO A 333 6.36 1.94 18.59
CA PRO A 333 7.53 2.82 18.47
C PRO A 333 8.25 2.61 17.14
N MET A 334 8.75 3.70 16.56
CA MET A 334 9.44 3.66 15.28
C MET A 334 10.58 4.67 15.22
N THR A 335 11.64 4.32 14.49
CA THR A 335 12.84 5.15 14.30
C THR A 335 13.17 5.28 12.82
N ALA A 336 14.05 6.23 12.47
CA ALA A 336 14.61 6.35 11.13
C ALA A 336 15.23 5.01 10.65
N GLN A 337 16.06 4.40 11.50
CA GLN A 337 16.69 3.11 11.20
C GLN A 337 15.66 2.00 11.02
N GLY A 338 14.62 1.94 11.88
CA GLY A 338 13.56 0.94 11.76
C GLY A 338 12.78 1.03 10.44
N ILE A 339 12.55 2.23 9.93
CA ILE A 339 11.94 2.43 8.60
C ILE A 339 12.85 1.89 7.50
N TYR A 340 14.15 2.24 7.53
CA TYR A 340 15.12 1.76 6.54
C TYR A 340 15.20 0.23 6.55
N ASP A 341 15.32 -0.35 7.74
CA ASP A 341 15.50 -1.78 7.92
C ASP A 341 14.28 -2.57 7.46
N TYR A 342 13.07 -2.08 7.76
CA TYR A 342 11.84 -2.66 7.24
C TYR A 342 11.79 -2.58 5.71
N ALA A 343 12.13 -1.41 5.14
CA ALA A 343 12.08 -1.21 3.70
C ALA A 343 13.05 -2.13 2.94
N GLU A 344 14.24 -2.37 3.49
CA GLU A 344 15.21 -3.34 2.95
C GLU A 344 14.69 -4.78 3.02
N ARG A 345 14.34 -5.28 4.22
CA ARG A 345 14.02 -6.70 4.41
C ARG A 345 12.67 -7.11 3.80
N ASN A 346 11.74 -6.17 3.67
CA ASN A 346 10.45 -6.39 3.00
C ASN A 346 10.47 -6.00 1.52
N TYR A 347 11.65 -5.72 0.94
CA TYR A 347 11.79 -5.42 -0.48
C TYR A 347 10.96 -4.20 -0.94
N VAL A 348 10.68 -3.25 -0.05
CA VAL A 348 9.88 -2.05 -0.35
C VAL A 348 10.58 -1.12 -1.34
N PHE A 349 11.91 -1.22 -1.44
CA PHE A 349 12.67 -0.55 -2.49
C PHE A 349 12.46 -1.13 -3.89
N GLN A 350 11.67 -2.19 -4.05
CA GLN A 350 11.35 -2.79 -5.33
C GLN A 350 9.87 -2.64 -5.68
N SER A 351 9.60 -2.58 -6.98
CA SER A 351 8.26 -2.69 -7.57
C SER A 351 8.29 -3.71 -8.69
N ALA A 352 7.14 -3.96 -9.34
CA ALA A 352 7.08 -4.83 -10.51
C ALA A 352 7.94 -4.32 -11.70
N HIS A 353 8.21 -3.01 -11.78
CA HIS A 353 8.78 -2.38 -12.98
C HIS A 353 10.12 -1.66 -12.78
N GLY A 354 10.56 -1.50 -11.54
CA GLY A 354 11.77 -0.76 -11.20
C GLY A 354 12.12 -0.82 -9.72
N VAL A 355 13.32 -0.33 -9.39
CA VAL A 355 13.79 -0.19 -8.01
C VAL A 355 14.02 1.28 -7.63
N CYS A 356 13.99 1.55 -6.32
CA CYS A 356 14.30 2.86 -5.76
C CYS A 356 15.69 3.32 -6.18
N ALA A 357 15.79 4.54 -6.71
CA ALA A 357 17.03 5.13 -7.19
C ALA A 357 17.86 5.84 -6.09
N GLY A 358 17.26 6.17 -4.94
CA GLY A 358 17.91 7.01 -3.92
C GLY A 358 19.12 6.32 -3.27
N PRO A 359 20.34 6.87 -3.30
CA PRO A 359 21.50 6.32 -2.59
C PRO A 359 21.22 6.15 -1.10
N ARG A 360 21.83 5.14 -0.45
CA ARG A 360 21.66 4.90 1.00
C ARG A 360 21.86 6.17 1.83
N LYS A 361 22.95 6.91 1.58
CA LYS A 361 23.24 8.18 2.26
C LYS A 361 22.09 9.20 2.15
N MET A 362 21.49 9.35 0.96
CA MET A 362 20.36 10.28 0.79
C MET A 362 19.11 9.79 1.53
N ILE A 363 18.88 8.47 1.59
CA ILE A 363 17.76 7.91 2.36
C ILE A 363 17.98 8.18 3.86
N GLU A 364 19.18 7.92 4.37
CA GLU A 364 19.56 8.18 5.77
C GLU A 364 19.45 9.67 6.12
N GLU A 365 19.94 10.57 5.25
CA GLU A 365 19.77 12.02 5.40
C GLU A 365 18.29 12.42 5.46
N PHE A 366 17.48 11.93 4.52
CA PHE A 366 16.05 12.24 4.49
C PHE A 366 15.32 11.75 5.74
N LEU A 367 15.60 10.52 6.18
CA LEU A 367 15.01 9.97 7.40
C LEU A 367 15.49 10.74 8.64
N GLY A 368 16.76 11.14 8.69
CA GLY A 368 17.31 11.97 9.76
C GLY A 368 16.66 13.37 9.81
N VAL A 369 16.31 13.94 8.65
CA VAL A 369 15.55 15.20 8.56
C VAL A 369 14.11 15.00 9.01
N LEU A 370 13.41 14.01 8.45
CA LEU A 370 11.98 13.74 8.68
C LEU A 370 11.70 13.33 10.13
N VAL A 371 12.48 12.39 10.66
CA VAL A 371 12.26 11.74 11.96
C VAL A 371 13.04 12.50 13.03
N ASP A 372 14.35 12.61 12.87
CA ASP A 372 15.24 13.12 13.93
C ASP A 372 15.34 14.66 13.96
N GLY A 373 14.87 15.34 12.90
CA GLY A 373 14.94 16.80 12.80
C GLY A 373 16.36 17.31 12.56
N THR A 374 17.21 16.49 11.93
CA THR A 374 18.61 16.81 11.66
C THR A 374 18.72 17.86 10.56
N THR A 375 19.61 18.83 10.72
CA THR A 375 19.96 19.80 9.67
C THR A 375 21.12 19.27 8.81
N LEU A 376 21.13 19.62 7.53
CA LEU A 376 22.20 19.27 6.60
C LEU A 376 23.12 20.46 6.36
N ALA A 377 24.38 20.19 6.06
CA ALA A 377 25.35 21.23 5.73
C ALA A 377 24.90 22.03 4.50
N GLY A 378 24.93 23.37 4.62
CA GLY A 378 24.53 24.31 3.56
C GLY A 378 23.02 24.50 3.40
N MET A 379 22.19 23.88 4.24
CA MET A 379 20.73 24.02 4.18
C MET A 379 20.25 25.45 4.50
N ASP A 380 20.88 26.11 5.47
CA ASP A 380 20.51 27.48 5.91
C ASP A 380 20.83 28.53 4.84
N ASP A 381 21.75 28.23 3.92
CA ASP A 381 22.18 29.13 2.85
C ASP A 381 21.37 28.97 1.56
N VAL A 382 20.41 28.03 1.51
CA VAL A 382 19.63 27.76 0.30
C VAL A 382 18.58 28.85 0.10
N PRO A 383 18.59 29.57 -1.04
CA PRO A 383 17.52 30.50 -1.37
C PRO A 383 16.21 29.73 -1.55
N GLN A 384 15.16 30.16 -0.87
CA GLN A 384 13.85 29.58 -1.06
C GLN A 384 13.15 30.22 -2.27
N ALA A 385 12.83 29.41 -3.28
CA ALA A 385 12.07 29.86 -4.44
C ALA A 385 10.71 30.43 -4.00
N PRO A 386 10.20 31.51 -4.62
CA PRO A 386 8.95 32.15 -4.23
C PRO A 386 7.75 31.19 -4.20
N GLU A 387 7.70 30.23 -5.12
CA GLU A 387 6.65 29.21 -5.20
C GLU A 387 6.68 28.24 -4.02
N VAL A 388 7.88 27.89 -3.55
CA VAL A 388 8.08 27.04 -2.36
C VAL A 388 7.74 27.82 -1.10
N ALA A 389 8.17 29.08 -1.00
CA ALA A 389 7.81 29.96 0.11
C ALA A 389 6.29 30.12 0.22
N ALA A 390 5.61 30.42 -0.89
CA ALA A 390 4.15 30.53 -0.94
C ALA A 390 3.44 29.23 -0.53
N ALA A 391 4.02 28.07 -0.86
CA ALA A 391 3.48 26.79 -0.42
C ALA A 391 3.60 26.58 1.09
N LEU A 392 4.72 27.02 1.69
CA LEU A 392 4.97 26.94 3.13
C LEU A 392 4.21 28.02 3.93
N ASP A 393 3.96 29.19 3.35
CA ASP A 393 3.07 30.20 3.94
C ASP A 393 1.63 29.66 4.07
N ALA A 394 1.21 28.85 3.10
CA ALA A 394 -0.08 28.18 3.11
C ALA A 394 -0.11 26.87 3.92
N LEU A 395 0.97 26.54 4.64
CA LEU A 395 1.12 25.27 5.34
C LEU A 395 0.00 24.95 6.33
N PRO A 396 -0.53 25.89 7.16
CA PRO A 396 -1.64 25.58 8.04
C PRO A 396 -2.87 25.02 7.29
N ALA A 397 -3.25 25.64 6.17
CA ALA A 397 -4.37 25.18 5.35
C ALA A 397 -4.05 23.86 4.62
N ALA A 398 -2.81 23.68 4.17
CA ALA A 398 -2.38 22.42 3.56
C ALA A 398 -2.39 21.24 4.55
N LEU A 399 -2.01 21.48 5.82
CA LEU A 399 -2.10 20.47 6.87
C LEU A 399 -3.57 20.15 7.21
N ASP A 400 -4.45 21.15 7.27
CA ASP A 400 -5.89 20.91 7.46
C ASP A 400 -6.45 20.05 6.31
N TYR A 401 -6.05 20.35 5.08
CA TYR A 401 -6.43 19.56 3.90
C TYR A 401 -5.97 18.12 4.01
N GLY A 402 -4.70 17.90 4.39
CA GLY A 402 -4.17 16.56 4.60
C GLY A 402 -4.87 15.80 5.73
N LEU A 403 -5.20 16.46 6.85
CA LEU A 403 -5.90 15.84 7.97
C LEU A 403 -7.34 15.47 7.61
N TYR A 404 -8.10 16.37 6.98
CA TYR A 404 -9.44 16.03 6.47
C TYR A 404 -9.38 14.93 5.41
N GLY A 405 -8.35 14.93 4.56
CA GLY A 405 -8.14 13.89 3.56
C GLY A 405 -7.86 12.51 4.16
N LEU A 406 -7.07 12.43 5.24
CA LEU A 406 -6.88 11.19 6.02
C LEU A 406 -8.16 10.78 6.75
N GLN A 407 -8.92 11.74 7.28
CA GLN A 407 -10.22 11.47 7.90
C GLN A 407 -11.20 10.87 6.89
N ALA A 408 -11.27 11.43 5.68
CA ALA A 408 -12.05 10.90 4.56
C ALA A 408 -11.59 9.49 4.17
N HIS A 409 -10.27 9.25 4.13
CA HIS A 409 -9.72 7.93 3.87
C HIS A 409 -10.18 6.89 4.92
N ALA A 410 -10.04 7.19 6.22
CA ALA A 410 -10.45 6.29 7.29
C ALA A 410 -11.95 5.97 7.25
N ILE A 411 -12.80 6.98 7.00
CA ILE A 411 -14.25 6.80 6.92
C ILE A 411 -14.62 5.94 5.70
N ALA A 412 -14.21 6.34 4.49
CA ALA A 412 -14.62 5.68 3.26
C ALA A 412 -14.11 4.23 3.20
N PHE A 413 -12.88 3.97 3.66
CA PHE A 413 -12.29 2.62 3.62
C PHE A 413 -12.78 1.69 4.74
N SER A 414 -13.50 2.21 5.74
CA SER A 414 -14.19 1.38 6.73
C SER A 414 -15.29 0.48 6.12
N VAL A 415 -15.69 0.76 4.87
CA VAL A 415 -16.64 -0.09 4.12
C VAL A 415 -16.10 -1.49 3.84
N TRP A 416 -14.77 -1.68 3.72
CA TRP A 416 -14.21 -2.97 3.31
C TRP A 416 -14.24 -4.03 4.42
N PRO A 417 -13.75 -3.78 5.65
CA PRO A 417 -13.92 -4.72 6.76
C PRO A 417 -15.41 -5.00 7.04
N LEU A 418 -16.25 -3.96 6.92
CA LEU A 418 -17.70 -4.07 7.06
C LEU A 418 -18.29 -5.05 6.03
N MET A 419 -17.96 -4.88 4.74
CA MET A 419 -18.48 -5.70 3.65
C MET A 419 -18.04 -7.16 3.80
N SER A 420 -16.78 -7.42 4.15
CA SER A 420 -16.28 -8.78 4.38
C SER A 420 -17.05 -9.54 5.45
N ARG A 421 -17.34 -8.91 6.61
CA ARG A 421 -18.16 -9.55 7.66
C ARG A 421 -19.59 -9.81 7.21
N HIS A 422 -20.16 -8.95 6.36
CA HIS A 422 -21.49 -9.18 5.80
C HIS A 422 -21.49 -10.32 4.79
N TYR A 423 -20.45 -10.50 3.99
CA TYR A 423 -20.31 -11.70 3.16
C TYR A 423 -20.24 -12.98 4.00
N GLU A 424 -19.54 -12.98 5.13
CA GLU A 424 -19.46 -14.14 6.04
C GLU A 424 -20.82 -14.43 6.70
N GLU A 425 -21.55 -13.40 7.12
CA GLU A 425 -22.92 -13.52 7.65
C GLU A 425 -23.89 -14.04 6.58
N LEU A 426 -23.81 -13.52 5.34
CA LEU A 426 -24.59 -14.00 4.19
C LEU A 426 -24.31 -15.47 3.91
N TRP A 427 -23.04 -15.88 3.88
CA TRP A 427 -22.69 -17.28 3.65
C TRP A 427 -23.22 -18.19 4.76
N THR A 428 -23.11 -17.78 6.03
CA THR A 428 -23.68 -18.54 7.17
C THR A 428 -25.19 -18.77 7.01
N ILE A 429 -25.91 -17.77 6.48
CA ILE A 429 -27.35 -17.89 6.19
C ILE A 429 -27.59 -18.83 5.00
N LEU A 430 -26.85 -18.67 3.90
CA LEU A 430 -27.07 -19.42 2.66
C LEU A 430 -26.61 -20.88 2.74
N ASP A 431 -25.55 -21.17 3.48
CA ASP A 431 -25.01 -22.53 3.65
C ASP A 431 -25.99 -23.43 4.41
N THR A 432 -26.65 -22.87 5.43
CA THR A 432 -27.69 -23.56 6.22
C THR A 432 -29.06 -23.61 5.55
N TRP A 433 -29.19 -23.01 4.36
CA TRP A 433 -30.45 -23.00 3.62
C TRP A 433 -30.75 -24.38 3.03
N PRO A 434 -31.99 -24.89 3.13
CA PRO A 434 -32.37 -26.15 2.49
C PRO A 434 -32.14 -26.11 0.98
N ASN A 435 -31.96 -27.28 0.38
CA ASN A 435 -31.96 -27.40 -1.08
C ASN A 435 -33.34 -27.00 -1.60
N VAL A 436 -33.39 -25.97 -2.45
CA VAL A 436 -34.61 -25.42 -3.03
C VAL A 436 -34.49 -25.43 -4.54
N ASP A 437 -35.61 -25.73 -5.20
CA ASP A 437 -35.70 -25.72 -6.66
C ASP A 437 -35.89 -24.27 -7.14
N SER A 438 -34.80 -23.51 -7.15
CA SER A 438 -34.77 -22.11 -7.58
C SER A 438 -33.42 -21.78 -8.20
N GLU A 439 -33.42 -21.60 -9.52
CA GLU A 439 -32.21 -21.29 -10.29
C GLU A 439 -31.52 -20.00 -9.81
N ARG A 440 -32.30 -18.91 -9.66
CA ARG A 440 -31.78 -17.61 -9.21
C ARG A 440 -31.19 -17.68 -7.80
N PHE A 441 -31.86 -18.36 -6.88
CA PHE A 441 -31.33 -18.57 -5.53
C PHE A 441 -30.04 -19.39 -5.55
N ASN A 442 -30.00 -20.47 -6.32
CA ASN A 442 -28.82 -21.34 -6.43
C ASN A 442 -27.63 -20.59 -7.06
N ALA A 443 -27.87 -19.74 -8.05
CA ALA A 443 -26.86 -18.85 -8.64
C ALA A 443 -26.30 -17.87 -7.59
N PHE A 444 -27.17 -17.24 -6.80
CA PHE A 444 -26.75 -16.35 -5.71
C PHE A 444 -25.94 -17.08 -4.64
N LYS A 445 -26.38 -18.26 -4.21
CA LYS A 445 -25.64 -19.12 -3.25
C LYS A 445 -24.27 -19.49 -3.79
N ALA A 446 -24.17 -19.91 -5.04
CA ALA A 446 -22.90 -20.26 -5.70
C ALA A 446 -21.95 -19.05 -5.83
N LEU A 447 -22.48 -17.88 -6.16
CA LEU A 447 -21.70 -16.63 -6.21
C LEU A 447 -21.14 -16.31 -4.82
N VAL A 448 -21.97 -16.23 -3.78
CA VAL A 448 -21.52 -15.92 -2.41
C VAL A 448 -20.50 -16.94 -1.91
N GLN A 449 -20.70 -18.24 -2.20
CA GLN A 449 -19.74 -19.29 -1.87
C GLN A 449 -18.37 -19.03 -2.52
N THR A 450 -18.38 -18.66 -3.80
CA THR A 450 -17.16 -18.34 -4.55
C THR A 450 -16.46 -17.12 -3.96
N GLN A 451 -17.21 -16.07 -3.64
CA GLN A 451 -16.66 -14.85 -3.06
C GLN A 451 -16.06 -15.07 -1.67
N ILE A 452 -16.67 -15.91 -0.83
CA ILE A 452 -16.10 -16.28 0.48
C ILE A 452 -14.79 -17.05 0.34
N LYS A 453 -14.74 -18.04 -0.57
CA LYS A 453 -13.49 -18.76 -0.83
C LYS A 453 -12.39 -17.80 -1.28
N GLN A 454 -12.70 -16.81 -2.12
CA GLN A 454 -11.75 -15.80 -2.55
C GLN A 454 -11.34 -14.85 -1.41
N LEU A 455 -12.29 -14.37 -0.62
CA LEU A 455 -12.02 -13.56 0.58
C LEU A 455 -11.02 -14.24 1.51
N GLN A 456 -11.24 -15.53 1.80
CA GLN A 456 -10.45 -16.29 2.76
C GLN A 456 -9.06 -16.67 2.25
N SER A 457 -8.86 -16.83 0.95
CA SER A 457 -7.61 -17.33 0.37
C SER A 457 -6.72 -16.26 -0.26
N LYS A 458 -7.28 -15.12 -0.68
CA LYS A 458 -6.59 -14.15 -1.54
C LYS A 458 -6.70 -12.69 -1.11
N SER A 459 -7.36 -12.41 0.02
CA SER A 459 -7.61 -11.03 0.45
C SER A 459 -6.75 -10.63 1.66
N LEU A 460 -6.40 -9.34 1.73
CA LEU A 460 -5.70 -8.76 2.88
C LEU A 460 -6.65 -8.44 4.07
N ILE A 461 -7.87 -8.97 4.02
CA ILE A 461 -8.93 -8.92 5.05
C ILE A 461 -9.57 -10.30 5.28
N ALA A 462 -8.80 -11.37 5.00
CA ALA A 462 -9.25 -12.75 5.05
C ALA A 462 -9.72 -13.20 6.44
N SER A 463 -9.05 -12.72 7.50
CA SER A 463 -9.33 -13.11 8.89
C SER A 463 -9.94 -11.96 9.69
N GLU A 464 -10.66 -12.31 10.76
CA GLU A 464 -11.22 -11.31 11.68
C GLU A 464 -10.12 -10.53 12.40
N ALA A 465 -9.01 -11.16 12.74
CA ALA A 465 -7.85 -10.48 13.35
C ALA A 465 -7.33 -9.36 12.44
N TRP A 466 -7.13 -9.66 11.14
CA TRP A 466 -6.68 -8.65 10.18
C TRP A 466 -7.69 -7.52 9.99
N ARG A 467 -8.99 -7.82 10.00
CA ARG A 467 -10.03 -6.79 9.93
C ARG A 467 -10.02 -5.89 11.16
N ALA A 468 -9.94 -6.48 12.35
CA ALA A 468 -9.88 -5.74 13.61
C ALA A 468 -8.64 -4.85 13.68
N ASP A 469 -7.48 -5.32 13.23
CA ASP A 469 -6.24 -4.51 13.22
C ASP A 469 -6.37 -3.32 12.27
N ARG A 470 -6.94 -3.50 11.07
CA ARG A 470 -7.22 -2.38 10.16
C ARG A 470 -8.18 -1.36 10.76
N GLU A 471 -9.22 -1.81 11.45
CA GLU A 471 -10.18 -0.91 12.10
C GLU A 471 -9.55 -0.11 13.23
N LYS A 472 -8.62 -0.69 14.01
CA LYS A 472 -7.83 0.08 14.99
C LYS A 472 -7.03 1.18 14.31
N VAL A 473 -6.41 0.89 13.17
CA VAL A 473 -5.64 1.89 12.40
C VAL A 473 -6.56 3.01 11.89
N TYR A 474 -7.73 2.67 11.33
CA TYR A 474 -8.69 3.69 10.89
C TYR A 474 -9.23 4.53 12.06
N ALA A 475 -9.50 3.90 13.21
CA ALA A 475 -9.94 4.60 14.41
C ALA A 475 -8.87 5.57 14.94
N ASP A 476 -7.60 5.15 15.02
CA ASP A 476 -6.49 6.04 15.39
C ASP A 476 -6.34 7.20 14.39
N MET A 477 -6.32 6.90 13.09
CA MET A 477 -6.23 7.90 12.04
C MET A 477 -7.35 8.96 12.15
N TYR A 478 -8.59 8.52 12.35
CA TYR A 478 -9.73 9.42 12.52
C TYR A 478 -9.61 10.25 13.81
N GLN A 479 -9.32 9.62 14.95
CA GLN A 479 -9.20 10.32 16.23
C GLN A 479 -8.09 11.37 16.17
N LYS A 480 -6.93 10.98 15.66
CA LYS A 480 -5.76 11.85 15.61
C LYS A 480 -5.89 12.97 14.59
N THR A 481 -6.64 12.76 13.51
CA THR A 481 -6.99 13.86 12.60
C THR A 481 -7.95 14.84 13.26
N CYS A 482 -8.93 14.39 14.05
CA CYS A 482 -9.76 15.27 14.89
C CYS A 482 -8.92 16.09 15.88
N GLU A 483 -7.94 15.47 16.55
CA GLU A 483 -6.98 16.14 17.44
C GLU A 483 -6.18 17.23 16.71
N GLY A 484 -5.57 16.90 15.57
CA GLY A 484 -4.78 17.85 14.78
C GLY A 484 -5.58 18.98 14.12
N LEU A 485 -6.90 18.81 13.99
CA LEU A 485 -7.85 19.83 13.51
C LEU A 485 -8.47 20.65 14.66
N GLY A 486 -8.19 20.31 15.92
CA GLY A 486 -8.78 20.98 17.09
C GLY A 486 -10.27 20.68 17.31
N LEU A 487 -10.76 19.53 16.84
CA LEU A 487 -12.18 19.14 16.89
C LEU A 487 -12.56 18.29 18.11
N THR A 488 -11.66 18.10 19.07
CA THR A 488 -11.74 17.06 20.13
C THR A 488 -12.79 17.29 21.20
N ALA A 489 -13.22 18.53 21.44
CA ALA A 489 -14.08 18.83 22.58
C ALA A 489 -15.45 18.08 22.55
N ASN A 490 -15.86 17.56 21.39
CA ASN A 490 -17.09 16.75 21.22
C ASN A 490 -16.96 15.76 20.03
N ALA A 491 -15.77 15.25 19.73
CA ALA A 491 -15.61 14.33 18.60
C ALA A 491 -16.10 12.93 18.97
N ASP A 492 -17.15 12.46 18.30
CA ASP A 492 -17.54 11.05 18.29
C ASP A 492 -16.35 10.18 17.87
N SER A 493 -16.23 8.97 18.42
CA SER A 493 -15.31 7.95 17.90
C SER A 493 -15.65 7.62 16.45
N LEU A 494 -14.71 7.03 15.69
CA LEU A 494 -15.01 6.62 14.30
C LEU A 494 -16.21 5.67 14.25
N ALA A 495 -16.30 4.73 15.19
CA ALA A 495 -17.40 3.76 15.25
C ALA A 495 -18.77 4.41 15.48
N GLU A 496 -18.84 5.42 16.35
CA GLU A 496 -20.05 6.23 16.57
C GLU A 496 -20.36 7.07 15.34
N ARG A 497 -19.33 7.66 14.74
CA ARG A 497 -19.44 8.54 13.58
C ARG A 497 -20.02 7.85 12.34
N ILE A 498 -19.65 6.59 12.11
CA ILE A 498 -20.14 5.79 10.97
C ILE A 498 -21.30 4.85 11.37
N ALA A 499 -21.85 5.00 12.57
CA ALA A 499 -22.96 4.19 13.03
C ALA A 499 -24.17 4.32 12.08
N PRO A 500 -24.94 3.24 11.86
CA PRO A 500 -26.13 3.31 11.02
C PRO A 500 -27.13 4.32 11.61
N PRO A 501 -27.80 5.14 10.77
CA PRO A 501 -28.77 6.10 11.26
C PRO A 501 -29.97 5.41 11.89
N ALA A 502 -30.73 6.12 12.72
CA ALA A 502 -31.92 5.58 13.36
C ALA A 502 -32.94 5.04 12.32
N LEU A 503 -33.66 3.98 12.69
CA LEU A 503 -34.67 3.38 11.82
C LEU A 503 -35.78 4.39 11.53
N SER A 504 -36.14 4.53 10.26
CA SER A 504 -37.12 5.51 9.77
C SER A 504 -38.23 4.82 8.96
N ALA A 505 -39.20 5.59 8.46
CA ALA A 505 -40.23 5.08 7.58
C ALA A 505 -39.67 4.60 6.22
N TYR A 506 -38.73 5.34 5.61
CA TYR A 506 -38.14 4.95 4.32
C TYR A 506 -37.37 3.62 4.43
N HIS A 507 -36.69 3.37 5.56
CA HIS A 507 -36.02 2.10 5.80
C HIS A 507 -36.99 0.91 5.78
N ARG A 508 -38.19 1.08 6.37
CA ARG A 508 -39.22 0.03 6.35
C ARG A 508 -39.80 -0.18 4.96
N ILE A 509 -39.92 0.89 4.17
CA ILE A 509 -40.35 0.81 2.76
C ILE A 509 -39.32 0.04 1.94
N ALA A 510 -38.04 0.40 2.05
CA ALA A 510 -36.94 -0.30 1.37
C ALA A 510 -36.88 -1.78 1.75
N GLU A 511 -37.01 -2.10 3.04
CA GLU A 511 -37.08 -3.50 3.50
C GLU A 511 -38.26 -4.26 2.89
N ALA A 512 -39.45 -3.64 2.85
CA ALA A 512 -40.64 -4.24 2.24
C ALA A 512 -40.48 -4.45 0.73
N GLN A 513 -39.84 -3.51 0.03
CA GLN A 513 -39.52 -3.62 -1.40
C GLN A 513 -38.53 -4.76 -1.66
N LEU A 514 -37.40 -4.79 -0.94
CA LEU A 514 -36.41 -5.86 -1.06
C LEU A 514 -37.03 -7.24 -0.82
N ARG A 515 -37.88 -7.35 0.21
CA ARG A 515 -38.62 -8.55 0.57
C ARG A 515 -39.56 -8.99 -0.55
N GLY A 516 -40.34 -8.08 -1.13
CA GLY A 516 -41.27 -8.39 -2.22
C GLY A 516 -40.57 -8.81 -3.52
N ILE A 517 -39.45 -8.15 -3.84
CA ILE A 517 -38.63 -8.50 -5.00
C ILE A 517 -38.01 -9.89 -4.79
N LEU A 518 -37.29 -10.11 -3.68
CA LEU A 518 -36.61 -11.37 -3.46
C LEU A 518 -37.57 -12.56 -3.27
N SER A 519 -38.77 -12.36 -2.70
CA SER A 519 -39.76 -13.44 -2.64
C SER A 519 -40.22 -13.87 -4.02
N THR A 520 -40.40 -12.91 -4.94
CA THR A 520 -40.73 -13.16 -6.34
C THR A 520 -39.58 -13.86 -7.06
N GLN A 521 -38.36 -13.34 -6.92
CA GLN A 521 -37.18 -13.82 -7.63
C GLN A 521 -36.69 -15.20 -7.16
N PHE A 522 -36.83 -15.51 -5.87
CA PHE A 522 -36.41 -16.81 -5.33
C PHE A 522 -37.49 -17.88 -5.49
N GLY A 523 -38.77 -17.52 -5.63
CA GLY A 523 -39.87 -18.47 -5.70
C GLY A 523 -40.22 -19.10 -4.35
N ARG A 524 -41.39 -19.75 -4.31
CA ARG A 524 -42.07 -20.19 -3.08
C ARG A 524 -41.27 -21.13 -2.16
N PRO A 525 -40.61 -22.19 -2.67
CA PRO A 525 -39.83 -23.08 -1.81
C PRO A 525 -38.69 -22.37 -1.07
N ALA A 526 -38.15 -21.30 -1.67
CA ALA A 526 -37.02 -20.56 -1.12
C ALA A 526 -37.46 -19.49 -0.11
N TYR A 527 -38.49 -18.69 -0.39
CA TYR A 527 -38.89 -17.62 0.55
C TYR A 527 -39.66 -18.11 1.78
N GLU A 528 -40.27 -19.31 1.75
CA GLU A 528 -40.93 -19.90 2.92
C GLU A 528 -39.92 -20.44 3.96
N ALA A 529 -38.63 -20.49 3.63
CA ALA A 529 -37.59 -20.88 4.57
C ALA A 529 -37.47 -19.84 5.71
N ALA A 530 -37.33 -20.31 6.95
CA ALA A 530 -37.08 -19.44 8.11
C ALA A 530 -35.82 -18.56 7.95
N ALA A 531 -34.90 -18.96 7.07
CA ALA A 531 -33.69 -18.22 6.73
C ALA A 531 -33.96 -16.96 5.86
N PHE A 532 -35.11 -16.86 5.20
CA PHE A 532 -35.46 -15.72 4.33
C PHE A 532 -35.50 -14.39 5.10
N GLU A 533 -36.17 -14.36 6.25
CA GLU A 533 -36.21 -13.18 7.11
C GLU A 533 -34.82 -12.78 7.64
N ARG A 534 -33.95 -13.77 7.88
CA ARG A 534 -32.57 -13.52 8.30
C ARG A 534 -31.75 -12.90 7.17
N LEU A 535 -31.95 -13.33 5.94
CA LEU A 535 -31.31 -12.74 4.75
C LEU A 535 -31.73 -11.28 4.55
N ILE A 536 -33.04 -10.99 4.56
CA ILE A 536 -33.54 -9.61 4.41
C ILE A 536 -32.95 -8.70 5.49
N ARG A 537 -32.94 -9.16 6.75
CA ARG A 537 -32.35 -8.41 7.86
C ARG A 537 -30.85 -8.19 7.70
N CYS A 538 -30.11 -9.19 7.22
CA CYS A 538 -28.67 -9.10 6.97
C CYS A 538 -28.36 -8.04 5.91
N LEU A 539 -29.09 -8.05 4.79
CA LEU A 539 -28.94 -7.07 3.71
C LEU A 539 -29.31 -5.65 4.15
N MET A 540 -30.45 -5.48 4.81
CA MET A 540 -30.85 -4.15 5.30
C MET A 540 -29.92 -3.61 6.39
N LYS A 541 -29.34 -4.49 7.22
CA LYS A 541 -28.30 -4.12 8.18
C LYS A 541 -27.05 -3.60 7.47
N TYR A 542 -26.63 -4.25 6.38
CA TYR A 542 -25.50 -3.79 5.57
C TYR A 542 -25.77 -2.40 4.96
N PHE A 543 -26.87 -2.23 4.21
CA PHE A 543 -27.18 -0.97 3.53
C PHE A 543 -27.32 0.21 4.48
N ARG A 544 -27.89 0.00 5.68
CA ARG A 544 -27.96 1.05 6.71
C ARG A 544 -26.59 1.43 7.28
N ARG A 545 -25.66 0.48 7.41
CA ARG A 545 -24.29 0.79 7.84
C ARG A 545 -23.54 1.55 6.76
N GLU A 546 -23.71 1.19 5.49
CA GLU A 546 -23.17 1.98 4.38
C GLU A 546 -23.69 3.41 4.37
N GLN A 547 -24.98 3.61 4.65
CA GLN A 547 -25.57 4.94 4.77
C GLN A 547 -24.89 5.79 5.87
N GLY A 548 -24.55 5.19 7.02
CA GLY A 548 -23.78 5.86 8.07
C GLY A 548 -22.39 6.32 7.60
N ILE A 549 -21.68 5.45 6.87
CA ILE A 549 -20.39 5.78 6.25
C ILE A 549 -20.54 6.93 5.25
N LEU A 550 -21.53 6.88 4.35
CA LEU A 550 -21.79 7.91 3.35
C LEU A 550 -22.09 9.27 3.99
N ALA A 551 -22.90 9.30 5.05
CA ALA A 551 -23.22 10.52 5.78
C ALA A 551 -21.96 11.16 6.39
N ALA A 552 -21.12 10.35 7.04
CA ALA A 552 -19.86 10.82 7.62
C ALA A 552 -18.88 11.30 6.53
N ALA A 553 -18.76 10.56 5.44
CA ALA A 553 -17.86 10.85 4.32
C ALA A 553 -18.23 12.16 3.64
N GLU A 554 -19.52 12.36 3.30
CA GLU A 554 -19.97 13.60 2.68
C GLU A 554 -19.74 14.82 3.59
N GLN A 555 -19.95 14.71 4.89
CA GLN A 555 -19.71 15.84 5.80
C GLN A 555 -18.22 16.21 5.85
N THR A 556 -17.32 15.23 5.89
CA THR A 556 -15.87 15.48 5.83
C THR A 556 -15.47 16.08 4.49
N GLN A 557 -16.01 15.56 3.37
CA GLN A 557 -15.76 16.11 2.04
C GLN A 557 -16.27 17.54 1.88
N GLN A 558 -17.40 17.90 2.48
CA GLN A 558 -17.89 19.28 2.50
C GLN A 558 -16.90 20.23 3.18
N ALA A 559 -16.22 19.78 4.24
CA ALA A 559 -15.17 20.56 4.90
C ALA A 559 -13.96 20.76 3.97
N ILE A 560 -13.54 19.71 3.25
CA ILE A 560 -12.49 19.79 2.22
C ILE A 560 -12.88 20.79 1.13
N ASN A 561 -14.09 20.70 0.59
CA ASN A 561 -14.55 21.60 -0.47
C ASN A 561 -14.57 23.06 -0.01
N ARG A 562 -15.01 23.34 1.22
CA ARG A 562 -14.94 24.69 1.80
C ARG A 562 -13.50 25.20 1.90
N LEU A 563 -12.59 24.37 2.40
CA LEU A 563 -11.18 24.72 2.54
C LEU A 563 -10.51 25.02 1.19
N LEU A 564 -10.85 24.26 0.15
CA LEU A 564 -10.31 24.45 -1.20
C LEU A 564 -11.05 25.52 -2.02
N GLY A 565 -12.16 26.06 -1.50
CA GLY A 565 -13.05 26.96 -2.24
C GLY A 565 -13.75 26.30 -3.43
N ARG A 566 -13.97 24.97 -3.40
CA ARG A 566 -14.70 24.24 -4.45
C ARG A 566 -16.22 24.36 -4.24
N PRO A 567 -17.03 24.35 -5.31
CA PRO A 567 -18.47 24.23 -5.18
C PRO A 567 -18.84 22.90 -4.52
N GLN A 568 -19.99 22.89 -3.84
CA GLN A 568 -20.53 21.63 -3.34
C GLN A 568 -21.16 20.85 -4.50
N PRO A 569 -20.98 19.51 -4.53
CA PRO A 569 -21.67 18.62 -5.46
C PRO A 569 -23.18 18.84 -5.50
N GLU A 570 -23.78 18.78 -6.69
CA GLU A 570 -25.24 18.84 -6.86
C GLU A 570 -25.89 17.47 -6.60
N ARG A 571 -25.22 16.38 -6.98
CA ARG A 571 -25.74 15.02 -6.78
C ARG A 571 -25.29 14.47 -5.43
N GLU A 572 -26.12 13.67 -4.77
CA GLU A 572 -25.69 12.90 -3.60
C GLU A 572 -24.64 11.83 -3.98
N PHE A 573 -23.73 11.55 -3.04
CA PHE A 573 -22.76 10.47 -3.16
C PHE A 573 -23.44 9.15 -2.79
N SER A 574 -23.15 8.10 -3.55
CA SER A 574 -23.79 6.80 -3.38
C SER A 574 -22.80 5.70 -3.00
N ALA A 575 -23.30 4.57 -2.48
CA ALA A 575 -22.47 3.40 -2.18
C ALA A 575 -21.71 2.87 -3.41
N ALA A 576 -22.30 2.98 -4.61
CA ALA A 576 -21.62 2.62 -5.85
C ALA A 576 -20.41 3.54 -6.14
N ASP A 577 -20.46 4.81 -5.72
CA ASP A 577 -19.33 5.73 -5.88
C ASP A 577 -18.19 5.42 -4.88
N LEU A 578 -18.48 4.92 -3.68
CA LEU A 578 -17.45 4.44 -2.73
C LEU A 578 -16.58 3.32 -3.33
N ASN A 579 -17.15 2.51 -4.25
CA ASN A 579 -16.43 1.43 -4.89
C ASN A 579 -15.46 1.88 -6.01
N ILE A 580 -15.51 3.15 -6.43
CA ILE A 580 -14.67 3.66 -7.52
C ILE A 580 -13.19 3.46 -7.27
N TYR A 581 -12.73 3.61 -6.02
CA TYR A 581 -11.31 3.36 -5.70
C TYR A 581 -10.87 1.96 -6.14
N ASN A 582 -11.69 0.93 -5.94
CA ASN A 582 -11.36 -0.43 -6.35
C ASN A 582 -11.38 -0.61 -7.86
N LEU A 583 -12.30 0.08 -8.58
CA LEU A 583 -12.30 0.08 -10.05
C LEU A 583 -11.01 0.70 -10.59
N LEU A 584 -10.53 1.78 -9.96
CA LEU A 584 -9.30 2.47 -10.32
C LEU A 584 -8.02 1.67 -10.01
N LEU A 585 -8.08 0.64 -9.17
CA LEU A 585 -6.96 -0.28 -8.97
C LEU A 585 -6.73 -1.18 -10.19
N GLY A 586 -7.72 -1.36 -11.07
CA GLY A 586 -7.63 -2.21 -12.26
C GLY A 586 -7.75 -3.70 -11.93
N GLU A 587 -6.83 -4.51 -12.43
CA GLU A 587 -6.81 -5.98 -12.32
C GLU A 587 -6.43 -6.49 -10.92
N VAL A 588 -7.05 -5.94 -9.89
CA VAL A 588 -6.93 -6.45 -8.51
C VAL A 588 -8.14 -7.30 -8.21
N GLN A 589 -7.90 -8.55 -7.78
CA GLN A 589 -8.97 -9.44 -7.36
C GLN A 589 -9.71 -8.83 -6.16
N ARG A 590 -10.99 -8.52 -6.38
CA ARG A 590 -11.87 -7.88 -5.38
C ARG A 590 -13.14 -8.67 -5.20
N ILE A 591 -13.72 -8.55 -4.01
CA ILE A 591 -15.09 -9.00 -3.77
C ILE A 591 -16.01 -7.93 -4.37
N PRO A 592 -17.04 -8.31 -5.16
CA PRO A 592 -17.97 -7.35 -5.74
C PRO A 592 -18.74 -6.63 -4.63
N HIS A 593 -19.09 -5.38 -4.89
CA HIS A 593 -19.99 -4.65 -4.00
C HIS A 593 -21.36 -5.36 -4.02
N ILE A 594 -22.06 -5.42 -2.88
CA ILE A 594 -23.34 -6.17 -2.81
C ILE A 594 -24.37 -5.58 -3.79
N GLY A 595 -24.38 -4.27 -4.02
CA GLY A 595 -25.22 -3.65 -5.04
C GLY A 595 -24.92 -4.16 -6.45
N GLU A 596 -23.64 -4.34 -6.81
CA GLU A 596 -23.24 -4.91 -8.12
C GLU A 596 -23.75 -6.35 -8.28
N VAL A 597 -23.73 -7.15 -7.21
CA VAL A 597 -24.27 -8.52 -7.23
C VAL A 597 -25.77 -8.51 -7.53
N PHE A 598 -26.51 -7.57 -6.94
CA PHE A 598 -27.96 -7.45 -7.15
C PHE A 598 -28.32 -6.97 -8.56
N GLU A 599 -27.56 -6.01 -9.07
CA GLU A 599 -27.74 -5.52 -10.44
C GLU A 599 -27.48 -6.65 -11.46
N GLN A 600 -26.41 -7.42 -11.27
CA GLN A 600 -26.01 -8.49 -12.19
C GLN A 600 -26.91 -9.73 -12.14
N LEU A 601 -27.31 -10.18 -10.95
CA LEU A 601 -28.07 -11.43 -10.80
C LEU A 601 -29.59 -11.25 -10.78
N PHE A 602 -30.07 -10.13 -10.24
CA PHE A 602 -31.50 -9.90 -10.05
C PHE A 602 -32.06 -8.80 -10.94
N HIS A 603 -31.20 -8.05 -11.65
CA HIS A 603 -31.60 -6.83 -12.36
C HIS A 603 -32.27 -5.83 -11.41
N VAL A 604 -31.75 -5.73 -10.19
CA VAL A 604 -32.25 -4.83 -9.14
C VAL A 604 -31.20 -3.77 -8.86
N GLU A 605 -31.57 -2.51 -9.08
CA GLU A 605 -30.78 -1.37 -8.63
C GLU A 605 -31.01 -1.16 -7.13
N ILE A 606 -29.92 -1.19 -6.36
CA ILE A 606 -29.90 -0.77 -4.95
C ILE A 606 -29.06 0.49 -4.83
N ARG A 607 -29.72 1.63 -4.67
CA ARG A 607 -29.07 2.92 -4.50
C ARG A 607 -29.13 3.35 -3.04
N VAL A 608 -27.98 3.26 -2.37
CA VAL A 608 -27.79 3.78 -1.01
C VAL A 608 -27.13 5.15 -1.09
N THR A 609 -27.73 6.16 -0.48
CA THR A 609 -27.15 7.49 -0.24
C THR A 609 -27.22 7.82 1.25
N LYS A 610 -26.62 8.93 1.70
CA LYS A 610 -26.75 9.38 3.10
C LYS A 610 -28.21 9.57 3.55
N SER A 611 -29.11 9.87 2.61
CA SER A 611 -30.48 10.28 2.88
C SER A 611 -31.50 9.15 2.67
N ASN A 612 -31.21 8.19 1.78
CA ASN A 612 -32.18 7.18 1.36
C ASN A 612 -31.56 5.82 0.99
N ILE A 613 -32.41 4.79 0.94
CA ILE A 613 -32.12 3.47 0.36
C ILE A 613 -33.24 3.19 -0.65
N ASP A 614 -32.94 3.35 -1.94
CA ASP A 614 -33.88 3.09 -3.03
C ASP A 614 -33.60 1.73 -3.65
N ILE A 615 -34.66 0.91 -3.82
CA ILE A 615 -34.58 -0.44 -4.40
C ILE A 615 -35.58 -0.53 -5.54
N ARG A 616 -35.09 -0.81 -6.76
CA ARG A 616 -35.90 -0.80 -7.99
C ARG A 616 -35.53 -1.96 -8.90
N GLU A 617 -36.52 -2.61 -9.51
CA GLU A 617 -36.28 -3.57 -10.60
C GLU A 617 -36.08 -2.81 -11.92
N HIS A 618 -35.11 -3.24 -12.72
CA HIS A 618 -35.03 -2.86 -14.13
C HIS A 618 -36.13 -3.63 -14.87
N GLY A 619 -37.03 -2.89 -15.53
CA GLY A 619 -38.12 -3.44 -16.33
C GLY A 619 -37.67 -4.12 -17.61
#